data_AF-A0A8J8Y6E2-F1
#
_entry.id   AF-A0A8J8Y6E2-F1
#
_cell.length_a   1.000
_cell.length_b   1.000
_cell.length_c   1.000
_cell.angle_alpha   90.00
_cell.angle_beta   90.00
_cell.angle_gamma   90.00
#
_symmetry.space_group_name_H-M   'P 1'
#
loop_
_entity.id
_entity.type
_entity.pdbx_description
1 polymer ?
#
loop_
_entity_poly.entity_id
_entity_poly.type
_entity_poly.pdbx_seq_one_letter_code
_entity_poly.pdbx_strand_id
1 'polypeptide(L)' 'MFSKICVNGDDAHPLWKWMKIQPKGKGILGNAIKWNFTKFLIDKNGCVVKRYGPMEEPLVIEKDLPHYF' A
#
# COMPACT_ATOMS: atom_id res chain seq x y z
N MET A 1 -20.34 -8.26 -4.13
CA MET A 1 -19.88 -8.09 -5.52
C MET A 1 -18.69 -7.13 -5.51
N PHE A 2 -17.67 -7.37 -6.33
CA PHE A 2 -16.51 -6.48 -6.44
C PHE A 2 -16.74 -5.43 -7.55
N SER A 3 -16.26 -4.20 -7.35
CA SER A 3 -16.35 -3.10 -8.31
C SER A 3 -14.99 -2.45 -8.48
N LYS A 4 -14.74 -1.87 -9.67
CA LYS A 4 -13.57 -1.04 -9.90
C LYS A 4 -13.68 0.23 -9.05
N ILE A 5 -12.61 0.59 -8.37
CA ILE A 5 -12.53 1.77 -7.49
C ILE A 5 -11.39 2.69 -7.90
N CYS A 6 -11.50 3.97 -7.55
CA CYS A 6 -10.41 4.93 -7.70
C CYS A 6 -9.42 4.79 -6.53
N VAL A 7 -8.12 4.80 -6.84
CA VAL A 7 -7.04 4.71 -5.83
C VAL A 7 -6.36 6.07 -5.58
N ASN A 8 -6.60 7.04 -6.46
CA ASN A 8 -6.08 8.41 -6.42
C ASN A 8 -7.21 9.41 -6.64
N GLY A 9 -6.91 10.70 -6.39
CA GLY A 9 -7.87 11.80 -6.49
C GLY A 9 -8.81 11.90 -5.28
N ASP A 10 -9.74 12.85 -5.38
CA ASP A 10 -10.70 13.17 -4.33
C ASP A 10 -11.73 12.05 -4.14
N ASP A 11 -12.05 11.31 -5.20
CA ASP A 11 -12.95 10.15 -5.16
C ASP A 11 -12.24 8.83 -4.83
N ALA A 12 -10.97 8.89 -4.39
CA ALA A 12 -10.26 7.68 -3.99
C ALA A 12 -10.99 6.97 -2.86
N HIS A 13 -11.13 5.65 -2.98
CA HIS A 13 -11.78 4.82 -1.98
C HIS A 13 -11.13 5.03 -0.59
N PRO A 14 -11.92 5.11 0.51
CA PRO A 14 -11.40 5.46 1.83
C PRO A 14 -10.22 4.62 2.30
N LEU A 15 -10.23 3.30 2.03
CA LEU A 15 -9.12 2.40 2.34
C LEU A 15 -7.80 2.84 1.67
N TRP A 16 -7.85 3.27 0.40
CA TRP A 16 -6.66 3.74 -0.32
C TRP A 16 -6.19 5.10 0.18
N LYS A 17 -7.11 6.01 0.56
CA LYS A 17 -6.74 7.25 1.24
C LYS A 17 -6.04 6.96 2.56
N TRP A 18 -6.63 6.09 3.38
CA TRP A 18 -6.09 5.68 4.68
C TRP A 18 -4.69 5.07 4.55
N MET A 19 -4.47 4.11 3.64
CA MET A 19 -3.16 3.49 3.44
C MET A 19 -2.09 4.51 3.04
N LYS A 20 -2.39 5.43 2.12
CA LYS A 20 -1.43 6.43 1.62
C LYS A 20 -1.01 7.48 2.66
N ILE A 21 -1.83 7.75 3.67
CA ILE A 21 -1.50 8.73 4.72
C ILE A 21 -0.74 8.11 5.90
N GLN A 22 -0.77 6.78 6.05
CA GLN A 22 -0.03 6.11 7.13
C GLN A 22 1.47 6.42 7.06
N PRO A 23 2.18 6.51 8.20
CA PRO A 23 3.59 6.86 8.23
C PRO A 23 4.47 6.02 7.29
N LYS A 24 4.27 4.68 7.28
CA LYS A 24 5.00 3.75 6.41
C LYS A 24 4.30 3.46 5.07
N GLY A 25 3.19 4.13 4.80
CA GLY A 25 2.43 4.06 3.54
C GLY A 25 2.69 5.22 2.58
N LYS A 26 3.45 6.23 3.02
CA LYS A 26 3.82 7.38 2.20
C LYS A 26 4.76 6.97 1.05
N GLY A 27 4.59 7.63 -0.08
CA GLY A 27 5.52 7.46 -1.20
C GLY A 27 6.73 8.37 -1.02
N ILE A 28 7.86 8.02 -1.66
CA ILE A 28 9.09 8.82 -1.60
C ILE A 28 8.89 10.20 -2.25
N LEU A 29 8.14 10.27 -3.34
CA LEU A 29 7.86 11.50 -4.07
C LEU A 29 6.35 11.67 -4.21
N GLY A 30 5.76 12.28 -3.18
CA GLY A 30 4.31 12.42 -3.04
C GLY A 30 3.61 11.10 -2.69
N ASN A 31 2.35 11.19 -2.26
CA ASN A 31 1.64 10.03 -1.74
C ASN A 31 0.82 9.26 -2.78
N ALA A 32 0.65 9.78 -3.99
CA ALA A 32 -0.14 9.14 -5.05
C ALA A 32 0.38 7.74 -5.42
N ILE A 33 -0.52 6.84 -5.81
CA ILE A 33 -0.17 5.55 -6.41
C ILE A 33 0.29 5.81 -7.85
N LYS A 34 1.58 5.58 -8.13
CA LYS A 34 2.18 5.97 -9.43
C LYS A 34 1.80 5.05 -10.57
N TRP A 35 1.63 3.76 -10.30
CA TRP A 35 1.35 2.74 -11.32
C TRP A 35 0.62 1.54 -10.74
N ASN A 36 0.09 0.70 -11.63
CA ASN A 36 -0.50 -0.59 -11.28
C ASN A 36 0.52 -1.46 -10.52
N PHE A 37 0.01 -2.31 -9.61
CA PHE A 37 0.79 -3.22 -8.77
C PHE A 37 1.62 -2.56 -7.65
N THR A 38 1.27 -1.37 -7.17
CA THR A 38 1.77 -0.89 -5.87
C THR A 38 1.17 -1.74 -4.74
N LYS A 39 1.98 -2.24 -3.82
CA LYS A 39 1.54 -3.12 -2.71
C LYS A 39 1.70 -2.44 -1.36
N PHE A 40 0.85 -2.79 -0.40
CA PHE A 40 0.96 -2.39 1.01
C PHE A 40 0.96 -3.63 1.88
N LEU A 41 1.86 -3.69 2.85
CA LEU A 41 1.85 -4.71 3.89
C LEU A 41 1.22 -4.13 5.16
N ILE A 42 0.26 -4.85 5.71
CA ILE A 42 -0.49 -4.49 6.92
C ILE A 42 -0.28 -5.61 7.93
N ASP A 43 0.10 -5.27 9.16
CA ASP A 43 0.32 -6.25 10.23
C ASP A 43 -0.98 -6.72 10.90
N LYS A 44 -0.86 -7.67 11.84
CA LYS A 44 -2.00 -8.22 12.58
C LYS A 44 -2.75 -7.22 13.47
N ASN A 45 -2.16 -6.06 13.75
CA ASN A 45 -2.78 -4.99 14.52
C ASN A 45 -3.49 -3.96 13.62
N GLY A 46 -3.47 -4.16 12.29
CA GLY A 46 -4.07 -3.25 11.33
C GLY A 46 -3.18 -2.05 10.97
N CYS A 47 -1.88 -2.10 11.27
CA CYS A 47 -0.95 -1.01 10.95
C CYS A 47 -0.31 -1.23 9.58
N VAL A 48 -0.26 -0.19 8.73
CA VAL A 48 0.55 -0.22 7.50
C VAL A 48 2.02 -0.22 7.90
N VAL A 49 2.71 -1.31 7.58
CA VAL A 49 4.11 -1.52 7.98
C VAL A 49 5.10 -1.29 6.84
N LYS A 50 4.67 -1.39 5.58
CA LYS A 50 5.52 -1.11 4.41
C LYS A 50 4.69 -0.85 3.16
N ARG A 51 5.25 -0.05 2.25
CA ARG A 51 4.73 0.18 0.88
C ARG A 51 5.80 -0.23 -0.12
N TYR A 52 5.40 -1.00 -1.13
CA TYR A 52 6.27 -1.52 -2.18
C TYR A 52 5.91 -0.91 -3.53
N GLY A 53 6.94 -0.60 -4.31
CA GLY A 53 6.81 -0.11 -5.68
C GLY A 53 6.20 -1.15 -6.62
N PRO A 54 5.76 -0.70 -7.81
CA PRO A 54 5.17 -1.57 -8.83
C PRO A 54 6.14 -2.66 -9.30
N MET A 55 7.42 -2.34 -9.41
CA MET A 55 8.49 -3.23 -9.88
C MET A 55 9.10 -4.10 -8.78
N GLU A 56 8.68 -3.96 -7.52
CA GLU A 56 9.17 -4.82 -6.46
C GLU A 56 8.52 -6.20 -6.54
N GLU A 57 9.36 -7.22 -6.65
CA GLU A 57 8.99 -8.63 -6.75
C GLU A 57 8.34 -9.14 -5.45
N PRO A 58 7.32 -10.01 -5.53
CA PRO A 58 6.68 -10.59 -4.35
C PRO A 58 7.66 -11.28 -3.39
N LEU A 59 8.74 -11.88 -3.89
CA LEU A 59 9.77 -12.53 -3.07
C LEU A 59 10.45 -11.56 -2.07
N VAL A 60 10.50 -10.27 -2.39
CA VAL A 60 11.00 -9.25 -1.46
C VAL A 60 10.04 -9.10 -0.27
N ILE A 61 8.74 -9.16 -0.51
CA ILE A 61 7.70 -9.07 0.53
C ILE A 61 7.80 -10.28 1.47
N GLU A 62 8.00 -11.48 0.93
CA GLU A 62 8.12 -12.71 1.73
C GLU A 62 9.22 -12.61 2.79
N LYS A 63 10.36 -12.01 2.44
CA LYS A 63 11.48 -11.79 3.37
C LYS A 63 11.13 -10.82 4.51
N ASP A 64 10.18 -9.92 4.31
CA ASP A 64 9.73 -8.97 5.34
C ASP A 64 8.68 -9.58 6.29
N LEU A 65 7.98 -10.65 5.89
CA LEU A 65 6.89 -11.23 6.69
C LEU A 65 7.31 -11.62 8.12
N PRO A 66 8.46 -12.30 8.36
CA PRO A 66 8.86 -12.70 9.71
C PRO A 66 9.09 -11.54 10.68
N HIS A 67 9.26 -10.30 10.19
CA HIS A 67 9.43 -9.13 11.05
C HIS A 67 8.09 -8.59 11.57
N TYR A 68 6.98 -8.90 10.90
CA TYR A 68 5.67 -8.32 11.17
C TYR A 68 4.60 -9.33 11.59
N PHE A 69 4.91 -10.63 11.53
CA PHE A 69 4.02 -11.72 11.87
C PHE A 69 4.61 -12.63 12.95
#